data_AF-A0ABD0RN27-F1
#
_entry.id   AF-A0ABD0RN27-F1
#
_cell.length_a   1.000
_cell.length_b   1.000
_cell.length_c   1.000
_cell.angle_alpha   90.00
_cell.angle_beta   90.00
_cell.angle_gamma   90.00
#
_symmetry.space_group_name_H-M   'P 1'
#
loop_
_entity.id
_entity.type
_entity.pdbx_description
1 polymer ?
#
loop_
_entity_poly.entity_id
_entity_poly.type
_entity_poly.pdbx_seq_one_letter_code
_entity_poly.pdbx_strand_id
1 'polypeptide(L)'
;DPVTIQCGHSYCKSCITDCWNEEDEKGVYSCPQCRQTFSPRPALFKNVVFAEMVEKLKKTKLHSAVPAGAGDLQCDVCTGRKYKAVKSCLVCLNSYCQNHLEQHESLFKGKKHNLTDATGRLQEMICQKHEKILEVFCRTDQKCICVLCMDEHKNHNTVSAAEQRTEKQ
;
A
#
# COMPACT_ATOMS: atom_id res chain seq x y z
N ASP A 1 15.45 -20.93 -7.28
CA ASP A 1 16.60 -20.44 -8.05
C ASP A 1 16.21 -20.37 -9.53
N PRO A 2 16.12 -19.17 -10.12
CA PRO A 2 15.77 -19.03 -11.53
C PRO A 2 16.98 -19.28 -12.44
N VAL A 3 16.78 -20.08 -13.47
CA VAL A 3 17.79 -20.48 -14.46
C VAL A 3 17.28 -20.21 -15.87
N THR A 4 18.20 -19.94 -16.79
CA THR A 4 17.92 -19.64 -18.19
C THR A 4 18.52 -20.72 -19.10
N ILE A 5 17.74 -21.14 -20.09
CA ILE A 5 18.16 -22.04 -21.18
C ILE A 5 18.80 -21.17 -22.29
N GLN A 6 19.64 -21.75 -23.14
CA GLN A 6 20.24 -21.04 -24.29
C GLN A 6 19.23 -20.35 -25.23
N CYS A 7 17.97 -20.80 -25.28
CA CYS A 7 16.90 -20.11 -26.02
C CYS A 7 16.39 -18.81 -25.36
N GLY A 8 16.94 -18.41 -24.21
CA GLY A 8 16.58 -17.19 -23.49
C GLY A 8 15.43 -17.32 -22.49
N HIS A 9 14.72 -18.46 -22.47
CA HIS A 9 13.62 -18.68 -21.53
C HIS A 9 14.12 -19.06 -20.14
N SER A 10 13.48 -18.51 -19.10
CA SER A 10 13.84 -18.74 -17.70
C SER A 10 12.77 -19.52 -16.94
N TYR A 11 13.23 -20.44 -16.08
CA TYR A 11 12.39 -21.29 -15.25
C TYR A 11 12.97 -21.42 -13.86
N CYS A 12 12.20 -21.97 -12.91
CA CYS A 12 12.76 -22.43 -11.65
C CYS A 12 13.63 -23.68 -11.91
N LYS A 13 14.80 -23.79 -11.25
CA LYS A 13 15.75 -24.89 -11.49
C LYS A 13 15.10 -26.27 -11.32
N SER A 14 14.30 -26.48 -10.27
CA SER A 14 13.60 -27.75 -10.07
C SER A 14 12.60 -28.01 -11.19
N CYS A 15 11.74 -27.03 -11.51
CA CYS A 15 10.72 -27.13 -12.55
C CYS A 15 11.27 -27.60 -13.91
N ILE A 16 12.38 -27.00 -14.37
CA ILE A 16 12.97 -27.40 -15.66
C ILE A 16 13.76 -28.70 -15.58
N THR A 17 14.32 -29.01 -14.40
CA THR A 17 14.99 -30.30 -14.17
C THR A 17 13.97 -31.43 -14.21
N ASP A 18 12.85 -31.29 -13.50
CA ASP A 18 11.76 -32.27 -13.44
C ASP A 18 11.17 -32.51 -14.83
N CYS A 19 10.92 -31.44 -15.60
CA CYS A 19 10.44 -31.54 -16.98
C CYS A 19 11.37 -32.36 -17.88
N TRP A 20 12.69 -32.22 -17.72
CA TRP A 20 13.67 -32.93 -18.55
C TRP A 20 14.00 -34.34 -18.04
N ASN A 21 13.78 -34.62 -16.76
CA ASN A 21 14.02 -35.96 -16.21
C ASN A 21 13.09 -37.00 -16.86
N GLU A 22 11.88 -36.62 -17.26
CA GLU A 22 10.96 -37.47 -18.03
C GLU A 22 11.44 -37.69 -19.49
N GLU A 23 12.31 -36.83 -20.00
CA GLU A 23 12.84 -36.87 -21.37
C GLU A 23 14.25 -37.49 -21.45
N ASP A 24 14.86 -37.85 -20.31
CA ASP A 24 16.24 -38.36 -20.24
C ASP A 24 16.41 -39.66 -21.06
N GLU A 25 15.40 -40.54 -21.09
CA GLU A 25 15.43 -41.77 -21.91
C GLU A 25 15.46 -41.49 -23.42
N LYS A 26 14.93 -40.33 -23.85
CA LYS A 26 14.89 -39.95 -25.27
C LYS A 26 16.16 -39.23 -25.73
N GLY A 27 16.98 -38.71 -24.80
CA GLY A 27 18.21 -37.96 -25.10
C GLY A 27 18.00 -36.64 -25.86
N VAL A 28 16.75 -36.20 -26.00
CA VAL A 28 16.35 -34.97 -26.68
C VAL A 28 15.49 -34.16 -25.72
N TYR A 29 15.95 -32.95 -25.41
CA TYR A 29 15.34 -32.09 -24.41
C TYR A 29 14.68 -30.91 -25.08
N SER A 30 13.46 -30.56 -24.67
CA SER A 30 12.73 -29.46 -25.29
C SER A 30 12.52 -28.28 -24.33
N CYS A 31 12.56 -27.05 -24.85
CA CYS A 31 12.10 -25.89 -24.11
C CYS A 31 10.57 -25.92 -24.00
N PRO A 32 9.98 -25.87 -22.78
CA PRO A 32 8.51 -25.91 -22.63
C PRO A 32 7.77 -24.80 -23.37
N GLN A 33 8.39 -23.62 -23.49
CA GLN A 33 7.76 -22.43 -24.09
C GLN A 33 7.91 -22.35 -25.61
N CYS A 34 9.12 -22.49 -26.14
CA CYS A 34 9.38 -22.33 -27.58
C CYS A 34 9.58 -23.64 -28.35
N ARG A 35 9.56 -24.79 -27.65
CA ARG A 35 9.77 -26.12 -28.22
C ARG A 35 11.11 -26.35 -28.93
N GLN A 36 12.06 -25.41 -28.81
CA GLN A 36 13.42 -25.61 -29.29
C GLN A 36 14.04 -26.83 -28.61
N THR A 37 14.63 -27.71 -29.40
CA THR A 37 15.22 -28.98 -28.95
C THR A 37 16.72 -28.87 -28.75
N PHE A 38 17.25 -29.65 -27.81
CA PHE A 38 18.66 -29.66 -27.44
C PHE A 38 19.13 -31.11 -27.26
N SER A 39 20.30 -31.41 -27.83
CA SER A 39 21.03 -32.67 -27.63
C SER A 39 22.53 -32.35 -27.70
N PRO A 40 23.31 -32.54 -26.62
CA PRO A 40 22.95 -33.12 -25.32
C PRO A 40 22.10 -32.19 -24.43
N ARG A 41 21.82 -32.61 -23.18
CA ARG A 41 21.08 -31.81 -22.19
C ARG A 41 21.71 -30.42 -22.04
N PRO A 42 20.95 -29.33 -22.24
CA PRO A 42 21.53 -28.00 -22.31
C PRO A 42 21.92 -27.51 -20.92
N ALA A 43 23.00 -26.73 -20.85
CA ALA A 43 23.43 -26.10 -19.61
C ALA A 43 22.42 -25.05 -19.13
N LEU A 44 22.23 -24.99 -17.81
CA LEU A 44 21.37 -24.02 -17.15
C LEU A 44 22.21 -22.89 -16.55
N PHE A 45 21.92 -21.66 -16.96
CA PHE A 45 22.62 -20.47 -16.49
C PHE A 45 21.81 -19.77 -15.40
N LYS A 46 22.41 -19.49 -14.24
CA LYS A 46 21.72 -18.75 -13.17
C LYS A 46 21.36 -17.35 -13.65
N ASN A 47 20.10 -16.95 -13.47
CA ASN A 47 19.65 -15.60 -13.80
C ASN A 47 19.68 -14.73 -12.54
N VAL A 48 20.83 -14.13 -12.26
CA VAL A 48 21.05 -13.30 -11.04
C VAL A 48 20.10 -12.09 -11.02
N VAL A 49 19.88 -11.45 -12.16
CA VAL A 49 18.98 -10.30 -12.28
C VAL A 49 17.54 -10.70 -11.94
N PHE A 50 17.05 -11.79 -12.53
CA PHE A 50 15.70 -12.28 -12.24
C PHE A 50 15.55 -12.72 -10.77
N ALA A 51 16.59 -13.38 -10.21
CA ALA A 51 16.61 -13.73 -8.79
C ALA A 51 16.51 -12.47 -7.91
N GLU A 52 17.31 -11.44 -8.19
CA GLU A 52 17.29 -10.19 -7.45
C GLU A 52 15.93 -9.48 -7.55
N MET A 53 15.32 -9.43 -8.74
CA MET A 53 14.00 -8.84 -8.94
C MET A 53 12.91 -9.54 -8.14
N VAL A 54 12.90 -10.88 -8.14
CA VAL A 54 11.96 -11.68 -7.34
C VAL A 54 12.17 -11.44 -5.84
N GLU A 55 13.42 -11.38 -5.39
CA GLU A 55 13.73 -11.09 -3.99
C GLU A 55 13.36 -9.65 -3.58
N LYS A 56 13.58 -8.66 -4.45
CA LYS A 56 13.10 -7.30 -4.24
C LYS A 56 11.58 -7.26 -4.13
N LEU A 57 10.86 -7.93 -5.03
CA LEU A 57 9.39 -8.01 -4.97
C LEU A 57 8.90 -8.68 -3.68
N LYS A 58 9.56 -9.74 -3.22
CA LYS A 58 9.25 -10.39 -1.93
C LYS A 58 9.49 -9.44 -0.75
N LYS A 59 10.59 -8.68 -0.76
CA LYS A 59 10.90 -7.70 0.29
C LYS A 59 9.92 -6.52 0.29
N THR A 60 9.53 -6.02 -0.89
CA THR A 60 8.49 -4.98 -1.00
C THR A 60 7.14 -5.47 -0.49
N LYS A 61 6.80 -6.76 -0.65
CA LYS A 61 5.59 -7.35 -0.06
C LYS A 61 5.66 -7.52 1.46
N LEU A 62 6.83 -7.36 2.09
CA LEU A 62 7.08 -7.65 3.50
C LEU A 62 7.02 -6.42 4.44
N HIS A 63 6.65 -5.24 3.95
CA HIS A 63 6.30 -4.12 4.82
C HIS A 63 4.91 -4.38 5.44
N SER A 64 4.89 -5.13 6.55
CA SER A 64 3.84 -5.23 7.58
C SER A 64 2.39 -5.03 7.10
N ALA A 65 2.03 -5.71 6.01
CA ALA A 65 0.73 -5.57 5.39
C ALA A 65 -0.28 -6.45 6.14
N VAL A 66 -0.78 -5.95 7.28
CA VAL A 66 -1.87 -6.59 8.03
C VAL A 66 -3.18 -6.36 7.26
N PRO A 67 -3.85 -7.41 6.75
CA PRO A 67 -5.16 -7.26 6.13
C PRO A 67 -6.13 -6.62 7.12
N ALA A 68 -7.03 -5.75 6.63
CA ALA A 68 -8.00 -5.12 7.52
C ALA A 68 -9.01 -6.18 8.03
N GLY A 69 -9.17 -6.26 9.35
CA GLY A 69 -10.20 -7.06 10.01
C GLY A 69 -11.54 -6.33 10.12
N ALA A 70 -12.52 -6.99 10.74
CA ALA A 70 -13.80 -6.36 11.06
C ALA A 70 -13.60 -5.21 12.07
N GLY A 71 -13.99 -4.00 11.69
CA GLY A 71 -13.84 -2.79 12.51
C GLY A 71 -12.53 -2.02 12.32
N ASP A 72 -11.58 -2.54 11.52
CA ASP A 72 -10.39 -1.78 11.16
C ASP A 72 -10.72 -0.72 10.08
N LEU A 73 -10.13 0.47 10.21
CA LEU A 73 -10.09 1.39 9.09
C LEU A 73 -9.27 0.82 7.95
N GLN A 74 -9.82 0.92 6.75
CA GLN A 74 -9.19 0.40 5.54
C GLN A 74 -8.39 1.49 4.83
N CYS A 75 -7.33 1.09 4.14
CA CYS A 75 -6.62 1.98 3.25
C CYS A 75 -7.45 2.32 2.00
N ASP A 76 -7.61 3.61 1.73
CA ASP A 76 -8.40 4.10 0.60
C ASP A 76 -7.72 3.80 -0.75
N VAL A 77 -6.39 3.84 -0.77
CA VAL A 77 -5.56 3.70 -1.99
C VAL A 77 -5.42 2.25 -2.47
N CYS A 78 -5.56 1.25 -1.60
CA CYS A 78 -5.41 -0.15 -1.98
C CYS A 78 -6.43 -0.56 -3.06
N THR A 79 -5.95 -1.10 -4.18
CA THR A 79 -6.77 -1.75 -5.20
C THR A 79 -6.90 -3.24 -4.89
N GLY A 80 -8.13 -3.75 -4.79
CA GLY A 80 -8.39 -5.14 -4.39
C GLY A 80 -8.39 -5.36 -2.88
N ARG A 81 -7.50 -6.24 -2.37
CA ARG A 81 -7.43 -6.55 -0.94
C ARG A 81 -7.09 -5.29 -0.14
N LYS A 82 -7.97 -4.95 0.81
CA LYS A 82 -7.81 -3.80 1.70
C LYS A 82 -6.95 -4.16 2.90
N TYR A 83 -6.02 -3.27 3.23
CA TYR A 83 -5.12 -3.41 4.37
C TYR A 83 -5.46 -2.38 5.44
N LYS A 84 -5.12 -2.69 6.69
CA LYS A 84 -5.36 -1.78 7.81
C LYS A 84 -4.64 -0.46 7.59
N ALA A 85 -5.38 0.64 7.68
CA ALA A 85 -4.81 1.97 7.69
C ALA A 85 -4.06 2.21 9.01
N VAL A 86 -2.90 2.87 8.93
CA VAL A 86 -2.07 3.22 10.09
C VAL A 86 -2.14 4.72 10.36
N LYS A 87 -2.19 5.54 9.31
CA LYS A 87 -2.35 6.99 9.40
C LYS A 87 -3.26 7.51 8.30
N SER A 88 -3.75 8.71 8.50
CA SER A 88 -4.61 9.39 7.54
C SER A 88 -4.20 10.83 7.38
N CYS A 89 -4.25 11.31 6.14
CA CYS A 89 -3.89 12.67 5.79
C CYS A 89 -5.13 13.56 5.83
N LEU A 90 -5.07 14.60 6.64
CA LEU A 90 -6.14 15.60 6.73
C LEU A 90 -6.22 16.46 5.48
N VAL A 91 -5.13 16.60 4.73
CA VAL A 91 -5.12 17.37 3.47
C VAL A 91 -5.70 16.57 2.31
N CYS A 92 -5.27 15.31 2.15
CA CYS A 92 -5.76 14.44 1.09
C CYS A 92 -7.11 13.79 1.43
N LEU A 93 -7.56 13.86 2.69
CA LEU A 93 -8.75 13.19 3.20
C LEU A 93 -8.75 11.68 2.89
N ASN A 94 -7.59 11.05 3.04
CA ASN A 94 -7.36 9.65 2.73
C ASN A 94 -6.62 8.94 3.88
N SER A 95 -6.93 7.67 4.07
CA SER A 95 -6.33 6.75 5.03
C SER A 95 -5.38 5.79 4.32
N TYR A 96 -4.19 5.62 4.89
CA TYR A 96 -3.08 4.90 4.26
C TYR A 96 -2.65 3.71 5.13
N CYS A 97 -2.50 2.53 4.51
CA CYS A 97 -1.69 1.46 5.09
C CYS A 97 -0.21 1.84 5.07
N GLN A 98 0.64 1.12 5.80
CA GLN A 98 2.05 1.45 5.94
C GLN A 98 2.75 1.69 4.59
N ASN A 99 2.54 0.80 3.60
CA ASN A 99 3.14 0.95 2.27
C ASN A 99 2.67 2.21 1.53
N HIS A 100 1.36 2.50 1.51
CA HIS A 100 0.88 3.70 0.84
C HIS A 100 1.21 4.99 1.61
N LEU A 101 1.41 4.90 2.92
CA LEU A 101 1.89 6.01 3.73
C LEU A 101 3.34 6.37 3.37
N GLU A 102 4.23 5.39 3.29
CA GLU A 102 5.63 5.60 2.88
C GLU A 102 5.72 6.21 1.47
N GLN A 103 4.88 5.75 0.54
CA GLN A 103 4.78 6.33 -0.80
C GLN A 103 4.29 7.79 -0.75
N HIS A 104 3.23 8.06 0.02
CA HIS A 104 2.72 9.41 0.22
C HIS A 104 3.81 10.33 0.80
N GLU A 105 4.46 9.94 1.90
CA GLU A 105 5.54 10.71 2.51
C GLU A 105 6.71 10.93 1.55
N SER A 106 7.02 9.95 0.70
CA SER A 106 8.07 10.09 -0.32
C SER A 106 7.69 11.07 -1.43
N LEU A 107 6.43 11.05 -1.91
CA LEU A 107 5.96 11.96 -2.97
C LEU A 107 5.82 13.41 -2.47
N PHE A 108 5.42 13.58 -1.22
CA PHE A 108 5.24 14.89 -0.60
C PHE A 108 6.44 15.33 0.26
N LYS A 109 7.65 14.79 0.02
CA LYS A 109 8.88 15.23 0.69
C LYS A 109 9.03 16.76 0.57
N GLY A 110 8.92 17.46 1.71
CA GLY A 110 9.02 18.92 1.79
C GLY A 110 7.67 19.66 1.90
N LYS A 111 6.54 19.01 1.65
CA LYS A 111 5.19 19.54 1.96
C LYS A 111 4.67 18.89 3.23
N LYS A 112 4.40 19.69 4.27
CA LYS A 112 3.83 19.18 5.53
C LYS A 112 2.34 18.90 5.36
N HIS A 113 2.02 17.71 4.87
CA HIS A 113 0.68 17.15 5.01
C HIS A 113 0.48 16.72 6.46
N ASN A 114 -0.58 17.21 7.12
CA ASN A 114 -0.92 16.83 8.48
C ASN A 114 -1.44 15.39 8.50
N LEU A 115 -0.70 14.49 9.14
CA LEU A 115 -1.05 13.08 9.31
C LEU A 115 -1.53 12.84 10.75
N THR A 116 -2.62 12.09 10.90
CA THR A 116 -3.18 11.66 12.19
C THR A 116 -3.33 10.14 12.21
N ASP A 117 -3.43 9.53 13.39
CA ASP A 117 -3.60 8.08 13.52
C ASP A 117 -4.94 7.61 12.95
N ALA A 118 -4.92 6.47 12.26
CA ALA A 118 -6.11 5.87 11.64
C ALA A 118 -7.03 5.18 12.68
N THR A 119 -7.60 5.96 13.59
CA THR A 119 -8.38 5.48 14.76
C THR A 119 -9.88 5.30 14.52
N GLY A 120 -10.35 5.25 13.27
CA GLY A 120 -11.79 5.19 12.96
C GLY A 120 -12.43 6.52 12.58
N ARG A 121 -11.78 7.65 12.92
CA ARG A 121 -12.49 8.92 13.15
C ARG A 121 -12.33 10.00 12.09
N LEU A 122 -11.78 9.72 10.90
CA LEU A 122 -11.69 10.80 9.88
C LEU A 122 -13.05 11.29 9.42
N GLN A 123 -14.01 10.38 9.22
CA GLN A 123 -15.37 10.81 8.87
C GLN A 123 -16.00 11.68 9.96
N GLU A 124 -15.66 11.44 11.24
CA GLU A 124 -16.09 12.29 12.36
C GLU A 124 -15.38 13.64 12.39
N MET A 125 -14.25 13.79 11.68
CA MET A 125 -13.50 15.04 11.54
C MET A 125 -13.86 15.82 10.27
N ILE A 126 -14.83 15.34 9.49
CA ILE A 126 -15.32 15.99 8.27
C ILE A 126 -16.75 16.47 8.50
N CYS A 127 -17.02 17.73 8.16
CA CYS A 127 -18.36 18.29 8.18
C CYS A 127 -19.23 17.60 7.13
N GLN A 128 -20.32 16.98 7.56
CA GLN A 128 -21.27 16.30 6.68
C GLN A 128 -22.01 17.26 5.73
N LYS A 129 -22.15 18.54 6.09
CA LYS A 129 -22.81 19.55 5.24
C LYS A 129 -21.89 20.10 4.14
N HIS A 130 -20.60 20.23 4.44
CA HIS A 130 -19.66 21.01 3.63
C HIS A 130 -18.46 20.22 3.12
N GLU A 131 -18.31 18.97 3.55
CA GLU A 131 -17.18 18.08 3.23
C GLU A 131 -15.81 18.72 3.54
N LYS A 132 -15.77 19.63 4.53
CA LYS A 132 -14.57 20.30 5.02
C LYS A 132 -14.20 19.82 6.41
N ILE A 133 -12.92 19.91 6.74
CA ILE A 133 -12.40 19.52 8.05
C ILE A 133 -13.05 20.37 9.15
N LEU A 134 -13.37 19.72 10.26
CA LEU A 134 -13.86 20.37 11.47
C LEU A 134 -12.66 20.97 12.24
N GLU A 135 -12.28 22.19 11.88
CA GLU A 135 -11.12 22.91 12.46
C GLU A 135 -11.50 23.88 13.59
N VAL A 136 -12.80 24.12 13.80
CA VAL A 136 -13.30 25.10 14.77
C VAL A 136 -14.13 24.38 15.83
N PHE A 137 -13.99 24.74 17.11
CA PHE A 137 -14.85 24.26 18.18
C PHE A 137 -15.80 25.36 18.64
N CYS A 138 -17.10 25.11 18.52
CA CYS A 138 -18.14 25.97 19.06
C CYS A 138 -18.38 25.60 20.53
N ARG A 139 -17.97 26.47 21.46
CA ARG A 139 -18.18 26.31 22.92
C ARG A 139 -19.65 26.43 23.30
N THR A 140 -20.42 27.25 22.58
CA THR A 140 -21.87 27.41 22.81
C THR A 140 -22.62 26.09 22.57
N ASP A 141 -22.34 25.42 21.45
CA ASP A 141 -23.02 24.17 21.07
C ASP A 141 -22.23 22.91 21.45
N GLN A 142 -21.06 23.08 22.07
CA GLN A 142 -20.10 22.02 22.40
C GLN A 142 -19.79 21.04 21.25
N LYS A 143 -19.62 21.56 20.04
CA LYS A 143 -19.40 20.74 18.83
C LYS A 143 -18.28 21.29 17.95
N CYS A 144 -17.57 20.39 17.25
CA CYS A 144 -16.62 20.78 16.22
C CYS A 144 -17.39 21.12 14.93
N ILE A 145 -17.03 22.24 14.28
CA ILE A 145 -17.62 22.76 13.05
C ILE A 145 -16.52 23.06 12.03
N CYS A 146 -16.85 23.10 10.73
CA CYS A 146 -15.92 23.59 9.72
C CYS A 146 -16.01 25.10 9.58
N VAL A 147 -15.04 25.71 8.89
CA VAL A 147 -15.01 27.16 8.64
C VAL A 147 -16.25 27.70 7.94
N LEU A 148 -16.91 26.91 7.07
CA LEU A 148 -18.13 27.34 6.37
C LEU A 148 -19.38 27.32 7.29
N CYS A 149 -19.34 26.57 8.38
CA CYS A 149 -20.41 26.60 9.38
C CYS A 149 -20.33 27.87 10.27
N MET A 150 -19.27 28.66 10.18
CA MET A 150 -19.12 29.86 11.00
C MET A 150 -20.22 30.89 10.72
N ASP A 151 -20.82 30.90 9.53
CA ASP A 151 -21.94 31.80 9.23
C ASP A 151 -23.18 31.46 10.07
N GLU A 152 -23.50 30.18 10.23
CA GLU A 152 -24.57 29.70 11.13
C GLU A 152 -24.21 29.92 12.61
N HIS A 153 -22.91 29.98 12.92
CA HIS A 153 -22.37 30.11 14.28
C HIS A 153 -21.79 31.51 14.60
N LYS A 154 -22.18 32.53 13.84
CA LYS A 154 -21.54 33.87 13.88
C LYS A 154 -21.59 34.55 15.26
N ASN A 155 -22.62 34.24 16.05
CA ASN A 155 -22.82 34.80 17.39
C ASN A 155 -22.43 33.82 18.50
N HIS A 156 -21.86 32.66 18.17
CA HIS A 156 -21.45 31.66 19.14
C HIS A 156 -20.01 31.89 19.56
N ASN A 157 -19.65 31.44 20.77
CA ASN A 157 -18.26 31.45 21.21
C ASN A 157 -17.53 30.31 20.51
N THR A 158 -16.63 30.64 19.58
CA THR A 158 -15.85 29.68 18.81
C THR A 158 -14.36 29.85 19.04
N VAL A 159 -13.63 28.74 19.13
CA VAL A 159 -12.16 28.68 19.23
C VAL A 159 -11.60 27.69 18.23
N SER A 160 -10.28 27.67 18.00
CA SER A 160 -9.67 26.61 17.18
C SER A 160 -9.86 25.25 17.86
N ALA A 161 -10.15 24.22 17.06
CA ALA A 161 -10.21 22.85 17.56
C ALA A 161 -8.85 22.37 18.10
N ALA A 162 -7.73 22.99 17.68
CA ALA A 162 -6.41 22.73 18.24
C ALA A 162 -6.26 23.30 19.66
N GLU A 163 -6.68 24.56 19.87
CA GLU A 163 -6.61 25.26 21.16
C GLU A 163 -7.51 24.59 22.21
N GLN A 164 -8.71 24.17 21.82
CA GLN A 164 -9.62 23.50 22.74
C GLN A 164 -9.09 22.14 23.23
N ARG A 165 -8.30 21.43 22.40
CA ARG A 165 -7.67 20.15 22.80
C ARG A 165 -6.56 20.37 23.82
N THR A 166 -5.83 21.48 23.71
CA THR A 166 -4.78 21.84 24.67
C THR A 166 -5.34 22.34 26.01
N GLU A 167 -6.55 22.91 26.06
CA GLU A 167 -7.19 23.34 27.32
C GLU A 167 -7.84 22.20 28.12
N LYS A 168 -8.12 21.05 27.49
CA LYS A 168 -8.77 19.89 28.12
C LYS A 168 -7.77 18.80 28.56
N GLN A 169 -6.48 19.08 28.46
CA GLN A 169 -5.39 18.21 28.90
C GLN A 169 -4.76 18.76 30.17
#